data_AF-A0A7Y2AEJ8-F1
#
_entry.id   AF-A0A7Y2AEJ8-F1
#
_cell.length_a   1.000
_cell.length_b   1.000
_cell.length_c   1.000
_cell.angle_alpha   90.00
_cell.angle_beta   90.00
_cell.angle_gamma   90.00
#
_symmetry.space_group_name_H-M   'P 1'
#
loop_
_entity.id
_entity.type
_entity.pdbx_description
1 polymer ?
#
loop_
_entity_poly.entity_id
_entity_poly.type
_entity_poly.pdbx_seq_one_letter_code
_entity_poly.pdbx_strand_id
1 'polypeptide(L)'
;MRLVRYGVVASVCFVALLAVGLKVGDPPGVQMKTFADSFLSSLDDEQKTKAVMPYDSDKRVDWHFIPKKTRKGLALRDMNSAQRTSALRLLRAALSEVGYDKASKIMLLEGVLRELEGPERNWERDPQK
;
A
#
# COMPACT_ATOMS: atom_id res chain seq x y z
N MET A 1 -47.94 31.46 6.71
CA MET A 1 -46.65 31.93 6.15
C MET A 1 -45.44 31.74 7.08
N ARG A 2 -45.53 31.98 8.40
CA ARG A 2 -44.39 31.79 9.34
C ARG A 2 -43.94 30.33 9.48
N LEU A 3 -44.86 29.37 9.60
CA LEU A 3 -44.55 27.93 9.68
C LEU A 3 -43.83 27.39 8.45
N VAL A 4 -44.21 27.84 7.25
CA VAL A 4 -43.54 27.47 5.99
C VAL A 4 -42.12 28.03 5.94
N ARG A 5 -41.88 29.25 6.45
CA ARG A 5 -40.53 29.83 6.58
C ARG A 5 -39.63 29.03 7.52
N TYR A 6 -40.15 28.59 8.68
CA TYR A 6 -39.37 27.77 9.62
C TYR A 6 -39.04 26.38 9.05
N GLY A 7 -39.98 25.75 8.33
CA GLY A 7 -39.74 24.47 7.65
C GLY A 7 -38.69 24.57 6.54
N VAL A 8 -38.70 25.65 5.76
CA VAL A 8 -37.67 25.91 4.74
C VAL A 8 -36.30 26.16 5.36
N VAL A 9 -36.23 26.97 6.43
CA VAL A 9 -34.95 27.24 7.14
C VAL A 9 -34.39 25.96 7.75
N ALA A 10 -35.22 25.14 8.42
CA ALA A 10 -34.79 23.87 9.00
C ALA A 10 -34.27 22.89 7.93
N SER A 11 -34.92 22.83 6.78
CA SER A 11 -34.50 21.98 5.65
C SER A 11 -33.17 22.45 5.05
N VAL A 12 -32.96 23.75 4.92
CA VAL A 12 -31.68 24.32 4.44
C VAL A 12 -30.55 24.04 5.44
N CYS A 13 -30.80 24.20 6.75
CA CYS A 13 -29.82 23.84 7.78
C CYS A 13 -29.47 22.35 7.77
N PHE A 14 -30.46 21.48 7.55
CA PHE A 14 -30.24 20.04 7.49
C PHE A 14 -29.43 19.61 6.26
N VAL A 15 -29.71 20.19 5.09
CA VAL A 15 -28.93 19.95 3.87
C VAL A 15 -27.50 20.50 4.00
N ALA A 16 -27.33 21.67 4.63
CA ALA A 16 -26.00 22.24 4.89
C ALA A 16 -25.16 21.36 5.84
N LEU A 17 -25.77 20.79 6.88
CA LEU A 17 -25.11 19.85 7.79
C LEU A 17 -24.69 18.55 7.08
N LEU A 18 -25.54 18.02 6.19
CA LEU A 18 -25.21 16.84 5.38
C LEU A 18 -24.05 17.13 4.40
N ALA A 19 -24.04 18.30 3.77
CA ALA A 19 -22.98 18.69 2.83
C ALA A 19 -21.62 18.86 3.52
N VAL A 20 -21.57 19.37 4.77
CA VAL A 20 -20.34 19.46 5.57
C VAL A 20 -19.81 18.08 5.97
N GLY A 21 -20.68 17.07 6.09
CA GLY A 21 -20.31 15.69 6.40
C GLY A 21 -19.72 14.91 5.22
N LEU A 22 -19.85 15.39 3.97
CA LEU A 22 -19.27 14.78 2.79
C LEU A 22 -17.76 15.07 2.73
N LYS A 23 -16.99 14.34 3.52
CA LYS A 23 -15.52 14.37 3.41
C LYS A 23 -15.13 13.66 2.12
N VAL A 24 -14.69 14.43 1.12
CA VAL A 24 -14.00 13.88 -0.05
C VAL A 24 -12.77 13.12 0.46
N GLY A 25 -12.54 11.91 -0.05
CA GLY A 25 -11.39 11.11 0.36
C GLY A 25 -10.07 11.87 0.20
N ASP A 26 -9.11 11.57 1.07
CA ASP A 26 -7.79 12.22 1.00
C ASP A 26 -7.18 12.03 -0.40
N PRO A 27 -6.46 13.04 -0.93
CA PRO A 27 -5.74 12.88 -2.19
C PRO A 27 -4.84 11.64 -2.15
N PRO A 28 -4.66 10.90 -3.26
CA PRO A 28 -3.91 9.64 -3.26
C PRO A 28 -2.52 9.73 -2.63
N GLY A 29 -1.79 10.83 -2.87
CA GLY A 29 -0.47 11.06 -2.27
C GLY A 29 -0.50 11.24 -0.76
N VAL A 30 -1.53 11.91 -0.22
CA VAL A 30 -1.71 12.08 1.24
C VAL A 30 -2.02 10.73 1.88
N GLN A 31 -2.95 9.97 1.29
CA GLN A 31 -3.32 8.65 1.78
C GLN A 31 -2.12 7.67 1.74
N MET A 32 -1.35 7.67 0.66
CA MET A 32 -0.16 6.83 0.52
C MET A 32 0.90 7.20 1.57
N LYS A 33 1.13 8.50 1.82
CA LYS A 33 2.04 8.96 2.89
C LYS A 33 1.58 8.44 4.26
N THR A 34 0.30 8.55 4.60
CA THR A 34 -0.23 8.06 5.88
C THR A 34 0.04 6.56 6.07
N PHE A 35 -0.15 5.74 5.04
CA PHE A 35 0.16 4.31 5.13
C PHE A 35 1.65 4.01 5.13
N ALA A 36 2.48 4.84 4.48
CA ALA A 36 3.93 4.73 4.56
C ALA A 36 4.43 5.00 5.98
N ASP A 37 3.96 6.08 6.61
CA ASP A 37 4.30 6.43 7.99
C ASP A 37 3.89 5.31 8.95
N SER A 38 2.68 4.76 8.78
CA SER A 38 2.18 3.64 9.60
C SER A 38 2.98 2.34 9.40
N PHE A 39 3.44 2.06 8.17
CA PHE A 39 4.32 0.93 7.91
C PHE A 39 5.66 1.12 8.60
N LEU A 40 6.32 2.28 8.40
CA LEU A 40 7.62 2.56 8.98
C LEU A 40 7.59 2.59 10.51
N SER A 41 6.52 3.06 11.13
CA SER A 41 6.36 3.04 12.60
C SER A 41 6.23 1.63 13.17
N SER A 42 5.83 0.65 12.35
CA SER A 42 5.67 -0.75 12.77
C SER A 42 6.98 -1.56 12.73
N LEU A 43 8.02 -1.02 12.11
CA LEU A 43 9.30 -1.70 11.92
C LEU A 43 10.25 -1.45 13.09
N ASP A 44 11.06 -2.45 13.41
CA ASP A 44 12.23 -2.26 14.26
C ASP A 44 13.36 -1.54 13.51
N ASP A 45 14.43 -1.19 14.22
CA ASP A 45 15.52 -0.40 13.65
C ASP A 45 16.30 -1.17 12.57
N GLU A 46 16.49 -2.49 12.74
CA GLU A 46 17.18 -3.32 11.74
C GLU A 46 16.35 -3.39 10.45
N GLN A 47 15.05 -3.65 10.56
CA GLN A 47 14.10 -3.68 9.47
C GLN A 47 14.04 -2.33 8.73
N LYS A 48 14.04 -1.20 9.45
CA LYS A 48 14.07 0.15 8.85
C LYS A 48 15.29 0.37 7.99
N THR A 49 16.47 -0.12 8.39
CA THR A 49 17.70 0.00 7.57
C THR A 49 17.57 -0.70 6.20
N LYS A 50 16.71 -1.72 6.10
CA LYS A 50 16.44 -2.47 4.86
C LYS A 50 15.28 -1.89 4.05
N ALA A 51 14.38 -1.13 4.70
CA ALA A 51 13.16 -0.60 4.10
C ALA A 51 13.30 0.84 3.57
N VAL A 52 14.26 1.60 4.10
CA VAL A 52 14.43 3.04 3.81
C VAL A 52 15.76 3.32 3.13
N MET A 53 15.77 4.32 2.25
CA MET A 53 16.93 4.78 1.49
C MET A 53 16.90 6.31 1.38
N PRO A 54 18.07 6.99 1.34
CA PRO A 54 18.13 8.41 1.05
C PRO A 54 17.47 8.74 -0.30
N TYR A 55 16.73 9.86 -0.35
CA TYR A 55 15.99 10.23 -1.56
C TYR A 55 16.91 10.47 -2.77
N ASP A 56 18.12 10.97 -2.53
CA ASP A 56 19.15 11.28 -3.51
C ASP A 56 20.07 10.09 -3.84
N SER A 57 19.76 8.89 -3.34
CA SER A 57 20.53 7.69 -3.68
C SER A 57 20.51 7.41 -5.19
N ASP A 58 21.67 7.12 -5.77
CA ASP A 58 21.80 6.68 -7.17
C ASP A 58 20.90 5.47 -7.50
N LYS A 59 20.56 4.66 -6.48
CA LYS A 59 19.67 3.50 -6.63
C LYS A 59 18.23 3.88 -6.97
N ARG A 60 17.79 5.11 -6.67
CA ARG A 60 16.43 5.60 -7.00
C ARG A 60 16.14 5.54 -8.50
N VAL A 61 17.17 5.69 -9.33
CA VAL A 61 17.07 5.65 -10.80
C VAL A 61 17.68 4.40 -11.43
N ASP A 62 18.18 3.45 -10.63
CA ASP A 62 18.72 2.15 -11.07
C ASP A 62 17.60 1.14 -11.38
N TRP A 63 16.68 1.50 -12.28
CA TRP A 63 15.55 0.65 -12.67
C TRP A 63 15.91 -0.31 -13.80
N HIS A 64 15.54 -1.58 -13.64
CA HIS A 64 15.76 -2.63 -14.62
C HIS A 64 14.51 -3.51 -14.75
N PHE A 65 14.19 -3.93 -15.98
CA PHE A 65 13.12 -4.92 -16.24
C PHE A 65 13.59 -6.38 -16.06
N ILE A 66 14.84 -6.61 -15.67
CA ILE A 66 15.39 -7.94 -15.38
C ILE A 66 15.52 -8.19 -13.87
N PRO A 67 15.38 -9.44 -13.40
CA PRO A 67 15.70 -9.79 -12.02
C PRO A 67 17.18 -9.54 -11.70
N LYS A 68 17.47 -8.84 -10.60
CA LYS A 68 18.83 -8.64 -10.06
C LYS A 68 18.93 -9.31 -8.70
N LYS A 69 19.94 -10.16 -8.49
CA LYS A 69 20.21 -10.80 -7.19
C LYS A 69 20.45 -9.78 -6.06
N THR A 70 20.99 -8.61 -6.41
CA THR A 70 21.40 -7.54 -5.50
C THR A 70 20.30 -6.55 -5.13
N ARG A 71 19.13 -6.59 -5.76
CA ARG A 71 18.05 -5.63 -5.51
C ARG A 71 17.07 -6.21 -4.49
N LYS A 72 17.42 -6.12 -3.21
CA LYS A 72 16.58 -6.55 -2.08
C LYS A 72 16.36 -5.39 -1.10
N GLY A 73 15.10 -5.18 -0.71
CA GLY A 73 14.72 -4.41 0.47
C GLY A 73 14.28 -5.35 1.60
N LEU A 74 13.50 -4.85 2.55
CA LEU A 74 12.88 -5.69 3.57
C LEU A 74 11.85 -6.66 2.95
N ALA A 75 12.11 -7.98 3.06
CA ALA A 75 11.23 -9.03 2.55
C ALA A 75 10.00 -9.25 3.44
N LEU A 76 8.88 -9.70 2.87
CA LEU A 76 7.64 -9.95 3.64
C LEU A 76 7.78 -11.10 4.65
N ARG A 77 8.65 -12.08 4.38
CA ARG A 77 8.92 -13.20 5.29
C ARG A 77 9.68 -12.77 6.55
N ASP A 78 10.41 -11.66 6.47
CA ASP A 78 11.16 -11.08 7.58
C ASP A 78 10.28 -10.13 8.41
N MET A 79 8.98 -10.06 8.11
CA MET A 79 7.99 -9.24 8.79
C MET A 79 7.02 -10.10 9.61
N ASN A 80 6.58 -9.58 10.75
CA ASN A 80 5.45 -10.16 11.47
C ASN A 80 4.10 -9.87 10.76
N SER A 81 3.01 -10.45 11.25
CA SER A 81 1.68 -10.30 10.61
C SER A 81 1.18 -8.85 10.52
N ALA A 82 1.43 -8.04 11.55
CA ALA A 82 1.00 -6.64 11.58
C ALA A 82 1.80 -5.80 10.55
N GLN A 83 3.11 -5.97 10.52
CA GLN A 83 4.01 -5.31 9.56
C GLN A 83 3.65 -5.65 8.11
N ARG A 84 3.39 -6.93 7.81
CA ARG A 84 2.94 -7.37 6.48
C ARG A 84 1.62 -6.70 6.07
N THR A 85 0.68 -6.61 7.00
CA THR A 85 -0.61 -5.96 6.74
C THR A 85 -0.41 -4.49 6.41
N SER A 86 0.45 -3.78 7.16
CA SER A 86 0.79 -2.38 6.88
C SER A 86 1.50 -2.20 5.53
N ALA A 87 2.45 -3.08 5.20
CA ALA A 87 3.16 -3.05 3.91
C ALA A 87 2.19 -3.23 2.72
N LEU A 88 1.29 -4.21 2.80
CA LEU A 88 0.30 -4.47 1.76
C LEU A 88 -0.74 -3.36 1.66
N ARG A 89 -1.05 -2.67 2.76
CA ARG A 89 -1.93 -1.50 2.77
C ARG A 89 -1.29 -0.30 2.08
N LEU A 90 0.00 -0.07 2.29
CA LEU A 90 0.77 0.92 1.53
C LEU A 90 0.76 0.58 0.02
N LEU A 91 1.03 -0.67 -0.34
CA LEU A 91 0.98 -1.11 -1.75
C LEU A 91 -0.39 -0.87 -2.38
N ARG A 92 -1.48 -1.19 -1.65
CA ARG A 92 -2.85 -0.97 -2.12
C ARG A 92 -3.16 0.51 -2.38
N ALA A 93 -2.61 1.42 -1.57
CA ALA A 93 -2.80 2.85 -1.77
C ALA A 93 -2.03 3.43 -2.96
N ALA A 94 -0.96 2.75 -3.40
CA ALA A 94 -0.16 3.14 -4.56
C ALA A 94 -0.72 2.60 -5.90
N LEU A 95 -1.68 1.68 -5.86
CA LEU A 95 -2.21 0.99 -7.04
C LEU A 95 -3.72 1.19 -7.17
N SER A 96 -4.24 1.03 -8.39
CA SER A 96 -5.67 0.80 -8.57
C SER A 96 -6.07 -0.55 -7.98
N GLU A 97 -7.36 -0.79 -7.75
CA GLU A 97 -7.85 -2.07 -7.26
C GLU A 97 -7.44 -3.24 -8.17
N VAL A 98 -7.57 -3.06 -9.49
CA VAL A 98 -7.11 -4.04 -10.49
C VAL A 98 -5.60 -4.25 -10.44
N GLY A 99 -4.83 -3.17 -10.21
CA GLY A 99 -3.38 -3.25 -10.06
C GLY A 99 -2.96 -4.02 -8.82
N TYR A 100 -3.63 -3.77 -7.69
CA TYR A 100 -3.38 -4.46 -6.43
C TYR A 100 -3.74 -5.96 -6.49
N ASP A 101 -4.88 -6.29 -7.09
CA ASP A 101 -5.29 -7.68 -7.33
C ASP A 101 -4.26 -8.41 -8.21
N LYS A 102 -3.83 -7.78 -9.30
CA LYS A 102 -2.79 -8.34 -10.17
C LYS A 102 -1.46 -8.55 -9.43
N ALA A 103 -0.99 -7.57 -8.67
CA ALA A 103 0.25 -7.68 -7.90
C ALA A 103 0.15 -8.83 -6.88
N SER A 104 -0.97 -8.92 -6.16
CA SER A 104 -1.22 -9.97 -5.17
C SER A 104 -1.23 -11.37 -5.81
N LYS A 105 -1.88 -11.52 -6.97
CA LYS A 105 -1.89 -12.77 -7.73
C LYS A 105 -0.49 -13.17 -8.22
N ILE A 106 0.31 -12.22 -8.69
CA ILE A 106 1.71 -12.49 -9.10
C ILE A 106 2.52 -13.03 -7.93
N MET A 107 2.40 -12.42 -6.74
CA MET A 107 3.08 -12.92 -5.54
C MET A 107 2.64 -14.34 -5.18
N LEU A 108 1.34 -14.64 -5.23
CA LEU A 108 0.82 -15.99 -4.99
C LEU A 108 1.32 -17.02 -6.00
N LEU A 109 1.49 -16.62 -7.27
CA LEU A 109 1.99 -17.50 -8.33
C LEU A 109 3.44 -17.95 -8.12
N GLU A 110 4.21 -17.29 -7.25
CA GLU A 110 5.52 -17.82 -6.84
C GLU A 110 5.41 -19.22 -6.22
N GLY A 111 4.30 -19.54 -5.53
CA GLY A 111 4.06 -20.88 -5.02
C GLY A 111 3.84 -21.91 -6.13
N VAL A 112 3.09 -21.53 -7.18
CA VAL A 112 2.88 -22.40 -8.36
C VAL A 112 4.19 -22.60 -9.12
N LEU A 113 4.97 -21.53 -9.32
CA LEU A 113 6.27 -21.61 -9.97
C LEU A 113 7.26 -22.48 -9.17
N ARG A 114 7.21 -22.45 -7.83
CA ARG A 114 8.03 -23.32 -6.99
C ARG A 114 7.81 -24.80 -7.31
N GLU A 115 6.56 -25.21 -7.48
CA GLU A 115 6.19 -26.60 -7.81
C GLU A 115 6.57 -26.95 -9.25
N LEU A 116 6.28 -26.06 -10.21
CA LEU A 116 6.56 -26.31 -11.63
C LEU A 116 8.05 -26.35 -11.96
N GLU A 117 8.86 -25.49 -11.33
CA GLU A 117 10.31 -25.41 -11.60
C GLU A 117 11.12 -26.44 -10.78
N GLY A 118 10.54 -27.02 -9.72
CA GLY A 118 11.17 -28.07 -8.94
C GLY A 118 12.48 -27.65 -8.24
N PRO A 119 13.29 -28.63 -7.79
CA PRO A 119 14.50 -28.38 -7.00
C PRO A 119 15.63 -27.65 -7.75
N GLU A 120 15.70 -27.80 -9.08
CA GLU A 120 16.76 -27.23 -9.93
C GLU A 120 16.49 -25.77 -10.37
N ARG A 121 15.47 -25.14 -9.78
CA ARG A 121 15.09 -23.76 -10.08
C ARG A 121 16.25 -22.77 -9.91
N ASN A 122 16.39 -21.88 -10.89
CA ASN A 122 17.42 -20.83 -10.88
C ASN A 122 17.16 -19.74 -9.84
N TRP A 123 15.88 -19.52 -9.49
CA TRP A 123 15.46 -18.45 -8.59
C TRP A 123 14.69 -19.03 -7.41
N GLU A 124 14.92 -18.44 -6.24
CA GLU A 124 14.05 -18.69 -5.08
C GLU A 124 12.64 -18.20 -5.40
N ARG A 125 11.68 -19.13 -5.38
CA ARG A 125 10.26 -18.92 -5.60
C ARG A 125 9.52 -18.92 -4.27
N ASP A 126 9.16 -17.76 -3.74
CA ASP A 126 8.51 -17.64 -2.43
C ASP A 126 7.47 -16.51 -2.45
N PRO A 127 6.19 -16.81 -2.18
CA PRO A 127 5.15 -15.78 -2.11
C PRO A 127 5.38 -14.67 -1.08
N GLN A 128 6.24 -14.93 -0.08
CA GLN A 128 6.59 -13.96 0.96
C GLN A 128 8.03 -13.42 0.80
N LYS A 129 8.67 -13.61 -0.36
CA LYS A 129 10.01 -13.08 -0.62
C LYS A 129 10.08 -11.56 -0.62
#